data_AF-A2ZLE6-F1
#
_entry.id   AF-A2ZLE6-F1
#
_cell.length_a   1.000
_cell.length_b   1.000
_cell.length_c   1.000
_cell.angle_alpha   90.00
_cell.angle_beta   90.00
_cell.angle_gamma   90.00
#
_symmetry.space_group_name_H-M   'P 1'
#
loop_
_entity.id
_entity.type
_entity.pdbx_description
1 polymer ?
#
loop_
_entity_poly.entity_id
_entity_poly.type
_entity_poly.pdbx_seq_one_letter_code
_entity_poly.pdbx_strand_id
1 'polypeptide(L)' 'MSSGGKQDGAAAAGEEERKTSWPEVVGLPVEEAKKVILKDMSDADIVVVPVGTPVTKDFRPNRVRIFVDTVAGTPTIG' A
#
# COMPACT_ATOMS: atom_id res chain seq x y z
N MET A 1 -17.62 16.35 26.84
CA MET A 1 -16.23 16.39 27.32
C MET A 1 -16.01 15.11 28.10
N SER A 2 -15.48 14.05 27.49
CA SER A 2 -15.19 12.82 28.22
C SER A 2 -13.71 12.54 28.13
N SER A 3 -13.11 12.52 29.31
CA SER A 3 -11.70 12.37 29.62
C SER A 3 -11.26 10.92 29.50
N GLY A 4 -9.96 10.75 29.23
CA GLY A 4 -9.16 9.74 29.93
C GLY A 4 -8.77 8.52 29.13
N GLY A 5 -7.47 8.37 28.89
CA GLY A 5 -6.90 7.12 28.40
C GLY A 5 -5.49 7.23 27.84
N LYS A 6 -4.56 7.82 28.60
CA LYS A 6 -3.13 7.78 28.32
C LYS A 6 -2.62 6.33 28.43
N GLN A 7 -2.00 5.82 27.37
CA GLN A 7 -1.17 4.62 27.44
C GLN A 7 0.24 5.00 27.01
N ASP A 8 1.09 5.26 28.01
CA ASP A 8 2.54 5.14 27.86
C ASP A 8 2.88 3.67 28.14
N GLY A 9 3.61 3.03 27.22
CA GLY A 9 4.16 1.68 27.41
C GLY A 9 5.45 1.56 26.61
N ALA A 10 6.59 1.58 27.30
CA ALA A 10 7.91 1.81 26.75
C ALA A 10 8.57 0.58 26.08
N ALA A 11 9.25 0.88 24.96
CA ALA A 11 10.57 0.41 24.49
C ALA A 11 10.90 -1.11 24.45
N ALA A 12 11.00 -1.62 23.21
CA ALA A 12 12.05 -2.56 22.83
C ALA A 12 12.90 -1.90 21.72
N ALA A 13 14.21 -2.11 21.79
CA ALA A 13 15.24 -1.38 21.08
C ALA A 13 15.24 -1.61 19.55
N GLY A 14 15.27 -0.51 18.79
CA GLY A 14 15.93 -0.41 17.49
C GLY A 14 15.47 -1.32 16.35
N GLU A 15 14.16 -1.48 16.15
CA GLU A 15 13.65 -1.82 14.82
C GLU A 15 13.35 -0.50 14.11
N GLU A 16 14.02 -0.20 12.99
CA GLU A 16 13.51 0.83 12.09
C GLU A 16 12.03 0.51 11.84
N GLU A 17 11.14 1.45 12.17
CA GLU A 17 9.71 1.30 11.94
C GLU A 17 9.52 0.95 10.46
N ARG A 18 9.16 -0.30 10.18
CA ARG A 18 9.07 -0.78 8.79
C ARG A 18 8.09 0.12 8.05
N LYS A 19 8.53 0.65 6.91
CA LYS A 19 7.68 1.48 6.06
C LYS A 19 6.45 0.68 5.61
N THR A 20 5.27 1.23 5.85
CA THR A 20 3.98 0.59 5.55
C THR A 20 3.15 1.36 4.52
N SER A 21 3.59 2.54 4.10
CA SER A 21 2.89 3.38 3.13
C SER A 21 3.85 4.18 2.25
N TRP A 22 3.44 4.42 1.00
CA TRP A 22 4.20 5.14 -0.02
C TRP A 22 3.36 6.28 -0.65
N PRO A 23 3.03 7.35 0.07
CA PRO A 23 2.26 8.47 -0.51
C PRO A 23 2.97 9.13 -1.70
N GLU A 24 4.31 9.07 -1.76
CA GLU A 24 5.13 9.64 -2.82
C GLU A 24 4.99 8.95 -4.19
N VAL A 25 4.42 7.73 -4.24
CA VAL A 25 4.20 7.03 -5.52
C VAL A 25 2.85 7.35 -6.17
N VAL A 26 1.99 8.13 -5.50
CA VAL A 26 0.70 8.56 -6.05
C VAL A 26 0.93 9.42 -7.30
N GLY A 27 0.28 9.04 -8.40
CA GLY A 27 0.43 9.71 -9.70
C GLY A 27 1.60 9.21 -10.56
N LEU A 28 2.46 8.33 -10.03
CA LEU A 28 3.51 7.70 -10.82
C LEU A 28 2.96 6.57 -11.72
N PRO A 29 3.62 6.28 -12.86
CA PRO A 29 3.41 5.03 -13.57
C PRO A 29 3.64 3.82 -12.66
N VAL A 30 2.86 2.75 -12.87
CA VAL A 30 2.91 1.53 -12.05
C VAL A 30 4.33 0.95 -11.94
N GLU A 31 5.09 0.97 -13.04
CA GLU A 31 6.46 0.44 -13.06
C GLU A 31 7.44 1.29 -12.25
N GLU A 32 7.19 2.59 -12.10
CA GLU A 32 8.00 3.45 -11.22
C GLU A 32 7.61 3.26 -9.75
N ALA A 33 6.31 3.18 -9.46
CA ALA A 33 5.81 2.86 -8.12
C ALA A 33 6.37 1.54 -7.59
N LYS A 34 6.39 0.48 -8.44
CA LYS A 34 6.99 -0.82 -8.11
C LYS A 34 8.46 -0.71 -7.70
N LYS A 35 9.25 0.08 -8.41
CA LYS A 35 10.68 0.27 -8.12
C LYS A 35 10.90 0.93 -6.76
N VAL A 36 10.10 1.95 -6.44
CA VAL A 36 10.17 2.64 -5.15
C VAL A 36 9.79 1.69 -4.02
N ILE A 37 8.68 0.96 -4.17
CA ILE A 37 8.21 0.01 -3.15
C ILE A 37 9.23 -1.11 -2.92
N LEU A 38 9.76 -1.74 -3.97
CA LEU A 38 10.75 -2.83 -3.84
C LEU A 38 12.09 -2.37 -3.29
N LYS A 39 12.44 -1.08 -3.42
CA LYS A 39 13.64 -0.51 -2.81
C LYS A 39 13.50 -0.43 -1.29
N ASP A 40 12.31 -0.09 -0.80
CA ASP A 40 12.05 0.05 0.63
C ASP A 40 11.62 -1.28 1.29
N MET A 41 10.95 -2.15 0.54
CA MET A 41 10.44 -3.47 0.95
C MET A 41 10.76 -4.50 -0.13
N SER A 42 11.93 -5.13 -0.03
CA SER A 42 12.44 -6.04 -1.07
C SER A 42 11.65 -7.36 -1.17
N ASP A 43 10.91 -7.75 -0.13
CA ASP A 43 10.05 -8.92 -0.07
C ASP A 43 8.57 -8.62 -0.39
N ALA A 44 8.28 -7.43 -0.93
CA ALA A 44 6.91 -7.02 -1.24
C ALA A 44 6.24 -7.91 -2.30
N ASP A 45 5.09 -8.49 -1.92
CA ASP A 45 4.11 -9.09 -2.83
C ASP A 45 3.24 -7.97 -3.43
N ILE A 46 3.71 -7.40 -4.56
CA ILE A 46 3.01 -6.30 -5.23
C ILE A 46 1.90 -6.83 -6.13
N VAL A 47 0.67 -6.39 -5.84
CA VAL A 47 -0.52 -6.71 -6.63
C VAL A 47 -1.07 -5.43 -7.24
N VAL A 48 -1.18 -5.38 -8.56
CA VAL A 48 -1.80 -4.26 -9.29
C VAL A 48 -3.27 -4.58 -9.52
N VAL A 49 -4.15 -3.66 -9.13
CA VAL A 49 -5.60 -3.89 -9.11
C VAL A 49 -6.33 -2.68 -9.68
N PRO A 50 -7.31 -2.83 -10.59
CA PRO A 50 -8.15 -1.71 -10.99
C PRO A 50 -8.93 -1.14 -9.79
N VAL A 51 -9.06 0.18 -9.70
CA VAL A 51 -9.90 0.85 -8.71
C VAL A 51 -11.32 0.28 -8.75
N GLY A 52 -11.91 0.03 -7.57
CA GLY A 52 -13.26 -0.53 -7.44
C GLY A 52 -13.35 -2.06 -7.51
N THR A 53 -12.25 -2.75 -7.84
CA THR A 53 -12.23 -4.23 -7.82
C THR A 53 -12.35 -4.75 -6.37
N PRO A 54 -13.30 -5.65 -6.06
CA PRO A 54 -13.37 -6.29 -4.76
C PRO A 54 -12.11 -7.11 -4.47
N VAL A 55 -11.49 -6.88 -3.30
CA VAL A 55 -10.31 -7.62 -2.85
C VAL A 55 -10.59 -8.33 -1.53
N THR A 56 -9.80 -9.37 -1.24
CA THR A 56 -9.88 -10.10 0.03
C THR A 56 -9.55 -9.20 1.22
N LYS A 57 -10.28 -9.38 2.33
CA LYS A 57 -10.11 -8.62 3.59
C LYS A 57 -9.06 -9.22 4.54
N ASP A 58 -8.26 -10.17 4.08
CA ASP A 58 -7.15 -10.75 4.84
C ASP A 58 -6.01 -9.73 5.01
N PHE A 59 -5.27 -9.81 6.12
CA PHE A 59 -4.05 -9.03 6.33
C PHE A 59 -2.83 -9.87 5.94
N ARG A 60 -1.94 -9.31 5.12
CA ARG A 60 -0.64 -9.89 4.76
C ARG A 60 0.41 -8.79 4.86
N PRO A 61 1.38 -8.88 5.78
CA PRO A 61 2.30 -7.79 6.09
C PRO A 61 3.26 -7.44 4.94
N ASN A 62 3.47 -8.37 4.01
CA ASN A 62 4.31 -8.17 2.82
C ASN A 62 3.51 -7.78 1.57
N ARG A 63 2.17 -7.71 1.62
CA ARG A 63 1.37 -7.44 0.41
C ARG A 63 1.10 -5.96 0.24
N VAL A 64 1.49 -5.42 -0.91
CA VAL A 64 1.20 -4.03 -1.30
C VAL A 64 0.25 -4.04 -2.50
N ARG A 65 -0.95 -3.46 -2.33
CA ARG A 65 -1.93 -3.31 -3.41
C ARG A 65 -1.82 -1.92 -4.03
N ILE A 66 -1.49 -1.87 -5.32
CA ILE A 66 -1.49 -0.63 -6.10
C ILE A 66 -2.83 -0.57 -6.85
N PHE A 67 -3.70 0.36 -6.45
CA PHE A 67 -4.95 0.60 -7.14
C PHE A 67 -4.74 1.58 -8.29
N VAL A 68 -5.10 1.17 -9.49
CA VAL A 68 -4.89 1.94 -10.72
C VAL A 68 -6.22 2.25 -11.38
N ASP A 69 -6.35 3.46 -11.92
CA ASP A 69 -7.47 3.80 -12.79
C ASP A 69 -7.07 3.43 -14.22
N THR A 70 -7.50 2.24 -14.66
CA THR A 70 -7.13 1.69 -15.96
C THR A 70 -8.35 1.39 -16.82
N VAL A 71 -8.15 1.52 -18.13
CA VAL A 71 -9.09 1.02 -19.14
C VAL A 71 -9.13 -0.51 -19.04
N ALA A 72 -10.17 -1.04 -18.39
CA ALA A 72 -10.28 -2.46 -18.02
C ALA A 72 -10.62 -3.41 -19.19
N GLY A 73 -10.94 -2.86 -20.36
CA GLY A 73 -11.30 -3.63 -21.54
C GLY A 73 -11.07 -2.82 -22.81
N THR A 74 -11.02 -3.49 -23.96
CA THR A 74 -10.82 -2.81 -25.24
C THR A 74 -11.92 -1.77 -25.46
N PRO A 75 -11.58 -0.47 -25.59
CA PRO A 75 -12.57 0.52 -25.92
C PRO A 75 -13.06 0.26 -27.35
N THR A 76 -14.38 0.15 -27.52
CA THR A 76 -15.03 -0.04 -28.82
C THR A 76 -15.79 1.23 -29.19
N ILE A 77 -15.79 1.59 -30.48
CA ILE A 77 -16.69 2.62 -31.01
C ILE A 77 -18.13 2.15 -30.88
N GLY A 78 -19.01 3.03 -30.39
CA GLY A 78 -20.44 2.81 -30.17
C GLY A 78 -21.11 4.08 -29.72
#